data_AF-A0A3D1HV41-F1
#
_entry.id   AF-A0A3D1HV41-F1
#
_cell.length_a   1.000
_cell.length_b   1.000
_cell.length_c   1.000
_cell.angle_alpha   90.00
_cell.angle_beta   90.00
_cell.angle_gamma   90.00
#
_symmetry.space_group_name_H-M   'P 1'
#
loop_
_entity.id
_entity.type
_entity.pdbx_description
1 polymer ?
#
loop_
_entity_poly.entity_id
_entity_poly.type
_entity_poly.pdbx_seq_one_letter_code
_entity_poly.pdbx_strand_id
1 'polypeptide(L)'
;MTEGTITKVAGPLVIAEGMRNADMFDVVRVSDKHLIGEIIEMHGDKASIQVYEETAGLGPGEKVVSTGKPLSVELGPGLIGSIFDGIQRPLAEIMKVSGTNLQRGIEVPSLPRDKKWHFTPAKKVGDEVAAGDTVGTVQETAIVNHKIMVPDRIKGKIVEIAEGDYTVEEMVYKVETDKGVKEFTLMQSWPVRVGRPYKRKLSPDIPLVTGQRVIDTLFPIAKGGVAAVPGPFGSGKTVVQHQLAKWAAADIIVYIGCGERG
;
A
#
# COMPACT_ATOMS: atom_id res chain seq x y z
N MET A 1 -21.88 -7.75 7.76
CA MET A 1 -21.34 -6.42 7.42
C MET A 1 -21.95 -5.44 8.39
N THR A 2 -21.16 -4.54 8.96
CA THR A 2 -21.68 -3.51 9.88
C THR A 2 -22.15 -2.33 9.03
N GLU A 3 -23.44 -2.00 9.14
CA GLU A 3 -24.07 -0.90 8.42
C GLU A 3 -24.54 0.16 9.41
N GLY A 4 -24.28 1.42 9.08
CA GLY A 4 -24.70 2.58 9.84
C GLY A 4 -25.31 3.66 8.96
N THR A 5 -25.75 4.73 9.59
CA THR A 5 -26.44 5.85 8.93
C THR A 5 -25.77 7.16 9.30
N ILE A 6 -25.50 8.02 8.31
CA ILE A 6 -24.92 9.34 8.54
C ILE A 6 -25.89 10.19 9.38
N THR A 7 -25.36 10.79 10.45
CA THR A 7 -26.09 11.73 11.31
C THR A 7 -25.60 13.16 11.15
N LYS A 8 -24.32 13.35 10.78
CA LYS A 8 -23.71 14.68 10.61
C LYS A 8 -22.59 14.64 9.58
N VAL A 9 -22.47 15.71 8.80
CA VAL A 9 -21.35 15.97 7.88
C VAL A 9 -20.75 17.34 8.21
N ALA A 10 -19.45 17.40 8.44
CA ALA A 10 -18.70 18.61 8.78
C ALA A 10 -17.37 18.64 8.01
N GLY A 11 -17.41 19.14 6.77
CA GLY A 11 -16.26 19.07 5.87
C GLY A 11 -15.88 17.61 5.59
N PRO A 12 -14.62 17.20 5.75
CA PRO A 12 -14.20 15.82 5.51
C PRO A 12 -14.56 14.85 6.66
N LEU A 13 -15.10 15.36 7.77
CA LEU A 13 -15.53 14.55 8.91
C LEU A 13 -17.02 14.18 8.78
N VAL A 14 -17.31 12.89 8.80
CA VAL A 14 -18.68 12.33 8.78
C VAL A 14 -18.92 11.57 10.08
N ILE A 15 -20.09 11.71 10.68
CA ILE A 15 -20.49 10.93 11.87
C ILE A 15 -21.62 9.99 11.46
N ALA A 16 -21.46 8.70 11.73
CA ALA A 16 -22.49 7.69 11.48
C ALA A 16 -22.89 6.96 12.76
N GLU A 17 -24.18 6.68 12.95
CA GLU A 17 -24.72 5.84 14.03
C GLU A 17 -24.97 4.41 13.55
N GLY A 18 -25.17 3.46 14.47
CA GLY A 18 -25.34 2.04 14.13
C GLY A 18 -24.03 1.30 13.88
N MET A 19 -22.89 1.93 14.15
CA MET A 19 -21.55 1.42 13.82
C MET A 19 -20.91 0.61 14.95
N ARG A 20 -21.66 0.19 15.98
CA ARG A 20 -21.12 -0.45 17.21
C ARG A 20 -20.25 -1.68 16.96
N ASN A 21 -20.49 -2.40 15.87
CA ASN A 21 -19.76 -3.61 15.49
C ASN A 21 -18.66 -3.34 14.44
N ALA A 22 -18.26 -2.08 14.24
CA ALA A 22 -17.12 -1.71 13.41
C ALA A 22 -15.91 -1.42 14.31
N ASP A 23 -14.72 -1.68 13.79
CA ASP A 23 -13.48 -1.48 14.51
C ASP A 23 -12.87 -0.11 14.21
N MET A 24 -12.08 0.40 15.16
CA MET A 24 -11.26 1.59 14.93
C MET A 24 -10.26 1.32 13.79
N PHE A 25 -10.08 2.30 12.91
CA PHE A 25 -9.30 2.23 11.66
C PHE A 25 -9.89 1.38 10.54
N ASP A 26 -11.11 0.83 10.70
CA ASP A 26 -11.81 0.19 9.59
C ASP A 26 -12.01 1.18 8.44
N VAL A 27 -11.77 0.71 7.22
CA VAL A 27 -12.21 1.39 6.02
C VAL A 27 -13.71 1.23 5.88
N VAL A 28 -14.40 2.32 5.59
CA VAL A 28 -15.83 2.37 5.35
C VAL A 28 -16.14 2.88 3.95
N ARG A 29 -17.27 2.44 3.40
CA ARG A 29 -17.89 2.98 2.19
C ARG A 29 -19.03 3.90 2.61
N VAL A 30 -18.93 5.17 2.25
CA VAL A 30 -19.88 6.22 2.64
C VAL A 30 -20.78 6.54 1.45
N SER A 31 -22.09 6.59 1.68
CA SER A 31 -23.13 6.83 0.68
C SER A 31 -23.26 5.72 -0.37
N ASP A 32 -24.29 5.82 -1.21
CA ASP A 32 -24.43 5.04 -2.45
C ASP A 32 -23.32 5.38 -3.47
N LYS A 33 -22.60 6.49 -3.24
CA LYS A 33 -21.40 6.88 -3.98
C LYS A 33 -20.16 6.05 -3.61
N HIS A 34 -20.23 5.19 -2.59
CA HIS A 34 -19.12 4.32 -2.17
C HIS A 34 -17.82 5.05 -1.86
N LEU A 35 -17.92 6.27 -1.31
CA LEU A 35 -16.75 7.09 -0.99
C LEU A 35 -15.91 6.41 0.07
N ILE A 36 -14.59 6.49 -0.09
CA ILE A 36 -13.67 5.84 0.85
C ILE A 36 -13.46 6.73 2.06
N GLY A 37 -13.71 6.17 3.25
CA GLY A 37 -13.39 6.80 4.53
C GLY A 37 -12.77 5.81 5.51
N GLU A 38 -12.29 6.33 6.62
CA GLU A 38 -11.70 5.54 7.70
C GLU A 38 -12.29 5.97 9.05
N ILE A 39 -12.64 4.99 9.89
CA ILE A 39 -13.09 5.25 11.26
C ILE A 39 -11.90 5.70 12.10
N ILE A 40 -11.94 6.94 12.59
CA ILE A 40 -10.86 7.53 13.41
C ILE A 40 -11.21 7.58 14.91
N GLU A 41 -12.49 7.48 15.26
CA GLU A 41 -12.96 7.54 16.64
C GLU A 41 -14.29 6.78 16.79
N MET A 42 -14.51 6.18 17.96
CA MET A 42 -15.70 5.41 18.29
C MET A 42 -16.27 5.86 19.64
N HIS A 43 -17.52 6.30 19.66
CA HIS A 43 -18.26 6.73 20.84
C HIS A 43 -19.57 5.94 20.95
N GLY A 44 -19.53 4.81 21.67
CA GLY A 44 -20.69 3.93 21.81
C GLY A 44 -21.10 3.32 20.47
N ASP A 45 -22.24 3.76 19.93
CA ASP A 45 -22.77 3.33 18.62
C ASP A 45 -22.43 4.30 17.47
N LYS A 46 -21.76 5.41 17.77
CA LYS A 46 -21.37 6.43 16.79
C LYS A 46 -19.91 6.30 16.40
N ALA A 47 -19.64 6.35 15.10
CA ALA A 47 -18.31 6.39 14.53
C ALA A 47 -18.04 7.78 13.93
N SER A 48 -16.88 8.36 14.26
CA SER A 48 -16.32 9.51 13.54
C SER A 48 -15.47 8.98 12.39
N ILE A 49 -15.80 9.38 11.17
CA ILE A 49 -15.22 8.88 9.92
C ILE A 49 -14.52 10.03 9.21
N GLN A 50 -13.23 9.84 8.92
CA GLN A 50 -12.47 10.72 8.04
C GLN A 50 -12.65 10.24 6.60
N VAL A 51 -13.33 11.02 5.76
CA VAL A 51 -13.49 10.69 4.33
C VAL A 51 -12.28 11.20 3.55
N TYR A 52 -11.74 10.36 2.65
CA TYR A 52 -10.56 10.68 1.83
C TYR A 52 -10.90 11.25 0.45
N GLU A 53 -12.19 11.41 0.17
CA GLU A 53 -12.74 12.01 -1.04
C GLU A 53 -13.63 13.21 -0.69
N GLU A 54 -13.97 14.01 -1.70
CA GLU A 54 -14.80 15.21 -1.54
C GLU A 54 -16.23 14.86 -1.08
N THR A 55 -16.62 15.40 0.08
CA THR A 55 -17.88 15.12 0.80
C THR A 55 -19.05 16.02 0.35
N ALA A 56 -18.84 16.93 -0.61
CA ALA A 56 -19.88 17.80 -1.13
C ALA A 56 -21.13 17.02 -1.60
N GLY A 57 -22.29 17.36 -1.05
CA GLY A 57 -23.55 16.68 -1.37
C GLY A 57 -23.72 15.32 -0.69
N LEU A 58 -23.00 15.06 0.40
CA LEU A 58 -23.40 14.10 1.43
C LEU A 58 -24.33 14.79 2.44
N GLY A 59 -25.28 14.04 2.99
CA GLY A 59 -26.19 14.48 4.03
C GLY A 59 -26.57 13.39 5.02
N PRO A 60 -27.22 13.75 6.14
CA PRO A 60 -27.78 12.78 7.08
C PRO A 60 -28.79 11.84 6.42
N GLY A 61 -28.84 10.59 6.88
CA GLY A 61 -29.72 9.54 6.35
C GLY A 61 -29.06 8.61 5.32
N GLU A 62 -27.90 8.99 4.76
CA GLU A 62 -27.16 8.13 3.83
C GLU A 62 -26.44 6.98 4.56
N LYS A 63 -26.20 5.88 3.85
CA LYS A 63 -25.62 4.66 4.43
C LYS A 63 -24.11 4.76 4.60
N VAL A 64 -23.58 4.05 5.59
CA VAL A 64 -22.16 3.78 5.77
C VAL A 64 -21.95 2.29 6.00
N VAL A 65 -21.05 1.66 5.24
CA VAL A 65 -20.78 0.23 5.34
C VAL A 65 -19.32 0.01 5.71
N SER A 66 -19.04 -0.68 6.82
CA SER A 66 -17.68 -1.08 7.17
C SER A 66 -17.21 -2.27 6.32
N THR A 67 -15.97 -2.18 5.83
CA THR A 67 -15.28 -3.29 5.17
C THR A 67 -14.75 -4.33 6.15
N GLY A 68 -14.73 -4.03 7.46
CA GLY A 68 -14.17 -4.87 8.52
C GLY A 68 -12.66 -5.07 8.41
N LYS A 69 -11.98 -4.22 7.64
CA LYS A 69 -10.54 -4.27 7.40
C LYS A 69 -9.96 -2.88 7.51
N PRO A 70 -8.76 -2.74 8.09
CA PRO A 70 -8.05 -1.48 8.13
C PRO A 70 -7.57 -1.07 6.74
N LEU A 71 -7.25 0.22 6.59
CA LEU A 71 -6.66 0.73 5.35
C LEU A 71 -5.38 -0.03 5.03
N SER A 72 -5.38 -0.69 3.88
CA SER A 72 -4.34 -1.64 3.48
C SER A 72 -3.92 -1.38 2.04
N VAL A 73 -2.67 -1.71 1.75
CA VAL A 73 -2.09 -1.63 0.42
C VAL A 73 -1.83 -3.03 -0.12
N GLU A 74 -1.92 -3.17 -1.42
CA GLU A 74 -1.55 -4.36 -2.17
C GLU A 74 -0.07 -4.31 -2.51
N LEU A 75 0.64 -5.41 -2.23
CA LEU A 75 2.07 -5.54 -2.41
C LEU A 75 2.36 -6.76 -3.26
N GLY A 76 2.82 -6.54 -4.50
CA GLY A 76 3.15 -7.60 -5.45
C GLY A 76 3.65 -7.02 -6.78
N PRO A 77 3.87 -7.87 -7.79
CA PRO A 77 4.27 -7.43 -9.13
C PRO A 77 3.23 -6.51 -9.79
N GLY A 78 3.67 -5.40 -10.37
CA GLY A 78 2.84 -4.35 -10.96
C GLY A 78 2.89 -3.00 -10.22
N LEU A 79 3.58 -2.94 -9.07
CA LEU A 79 3.82 -1.69 -8.36
C LEU A 79 4.87 -0.81 -9.05
N ILE A 80 5.94 -1.42 -9.56
CA ILE A 80 7.07 -0.67 -10.09
C ILE A 80 6.71 -0.02 -11.43
N GLY A 81 6.95 1.28 -11.52
CA GLY A 81 6.62 2.09 -12.70
C GLY A 81 5.20 2.64 -12.71
N SER A 82 4.36 2.29 -11.74
CA SER A 82 2.99 2.78 -11.59
C SER A 82 2.94 4.09 -10.79
N ILE A 83 1.96 4.94 -11.10
CA ILE A 83 1.66 6.18 -10.35
C ILE A 83 0.31 6.01 -9.67
N PHE A 84 0.28 6.23 -8.35
CA PHE A 84 -0.89 6.02 -7.52
C PHE A 84 -1.39 7.33 -6.89
N ASP A 85 -2.69 7.37 -6.56
CA ASP A 85 -3.23 8.39 -5.66
C ASP A 85 -2.92 8.08 -4.18
N GLY A 86 -3.47 8.88 -3.26
CA GLY A 86 -3.22 8.77 -1.82
C GLY A 86 -3.74 7.48 -1.16
N ILE A 87 -4.57 6.68 -1.85
CA ILE A 87 -5.12 5.42 -1.36
C ILE A 87 -4.77 4.24 -2.28
N GLN A 88 -3.68 4.37 -3.04
CA GLN A 88 -3.12 3.32 -3.90
C GLN A 88 -3.97 2.96 -5.14
N ARG A 89 -4.82 3.87 -5.64
CA ARG A 89 -5.50 3.67 -6.94
C ARG A 89 -4.60 4.15 -8.09
N PRO A 90 -4.36 3.33 -9.13
CA PRO A 90 -3.47 3.71 -10.24
C PRO A 90 -4.11 4.80 -11.10
N LEU A 91 -3.45 5.96 -11.20
CA LEU A 91 -3.99 7.14 -11.91
C LEU A 91 -4.27 6.86 -13.39
N ALA A 92 -3.46 6.01 -14.03
CA ALA A 92 -3.65 5.61 -15.42
C ALA A 92 -4.97 4.84 -15.61
N GLU A 93 -5.36 3.97 -14.67
CA GLU A 93 -6.62 3.23 -14.76
C GLU A 93 -7.81 4.13 -14.39
N ILE A 94 -7.64 5.01 -13.40
CA ILE A 94 -8.65 6.03 -13.09
C ILE A 94 -8.95 6.88 -14.33
N MET A 95 -7.91 7.28 -15.08
CA MET A 95 -8.05 8.08 -16.29
C MET A 95 -8.82 7.34 -17.39
N LYS A 96 -8.61 6.02 -17.55
CA LYS A 96 -9.35 5.21 -18.53
C LYS A 96 -10.85 5.15 -18.22
N VAL A 97 -11.22 5.13 -16.94
CA VAL A 97 -12.62 5.01 -16.49
C VAL A 97 -13.32 6.36 -16.44
N SER A 98 -12.65 7.41 -15.96
CA SER A 98 -13.28 8.70 -15.60
C SER A 98 -12.86 9.88 -16.47
N GLY A 99 -11.92 9.68 -17.40
CA GLY A 99 -11.37 10.73 -18.24
C GLY A 99 -10.33 11.58 -17.51
N THR A 100 -10.26 12.86 -17.83
CA THR A 100 -9.22 13.77 -17.31
C THR A 100 -9.48 14.29 -15.90
N ASN A 101 -10.72 14.18 -15.41
CA ASN A 101 -11.12 14.68 -14.10
C ASN A 101 -11.32 13.51 -13.14
N LEU A 102 -10.81 13.66 -11.91
CA LEU A 102 -11.04 12.69 -10.85
C LEU A 102 -12.51 12.72 -10.42
N GLN A 103 -13.25 11.66 -10.75
CA GLN A 103 -14.59 11.46 -10.22
C GLN A 103 -14.51 10.73 -8.86
N ARG A 104 -15.57 10.89 -8.07
CA ARG A 104 -15.67 10.34 -6.72
C ARG A 104 -16.22 8.92 -6.75
N GLY A 105 -15.79 8.08 -5.80
CA GLY A 105 -16.33 6.73 -5.66
C GLY A 105 -15.84 5.77 -6.74
N ILE A 106 -14.79 6.13 -7.48
CA ILE A 106 -14.16 5.23 -8.44
C ILE A 106 -13.42 4.13 -7.68
N GLU A 107 -13.75 2.91 -8.04
CA GLU A 107 -13.06 1.71 -7.57
C GLU A 107 -12.27 1.10 -8.72
N VAL A 108 -10.95 1.10 -8.58
CA VAL A 108 -10.02 0.42 -9.47
C VAL A 108 -9.04 -0.40 -8.63
N PRO A 109 -8.71 -1.64 -9.03
CA PRO A 109 -7.70 -2.43 -8.33
C PRO A 109 -6.33 -1.75 -8.33
N SER A 110 -5.58 -1.89 -7.23
CA SER A 110 -4.23 -1.30 -7.12
C SER A 110 -3.23 -1.98 -8.07
N LEU A 111 -3.35 -3.29 -8.24
CA LEU A 111 -2.52 -4.09 -9.16
C LEU A 111 -3.32 -4.60 -10.36
N PRO A 112 -2.66 -4.75 -11.54
CA PRO A 112 -3.30 -5.29 -12.74
C PRO A 112 -3.69 -6.76 -12.54
N ARG A 113 -4.98 -7.07 -12.75
CA ARG A 113 -5.54 -8.42 -12.57
C ARG A 113 -5.47 -9.28 -13.84
N ASP A 114 -5.38 -8.63 -14.97
CA ASP A 114 -5.30 -9.21 -16.31
C ASP A 114 -3.84 -9.56 -16.71
N LYS A 115 -2.86 -8.91 -16.10
CA LYS A 115 -1.45 -9.12 -16.41
C LYS A 115 -0.91 -10.39 -15.77
N LYS A 116 -0.34 -11.27 -16.61
CA LYS A 116 0.41 -12.46 -16.17
C LYS A 116 1.89 -12.15 -15.99
N TRP A 117 2.46 -12.80 -14.99
CA TRP A 117 3.85 -12.70 -14.59
C TRP A 117 4.46 -14.09 -14.51
N HIS A 118 5.65 -14.23 -15.09
CA HIS A 118 6.39 -15.49 -15.00
C HIS A 118 7.03 -15.61 -13.62
N PHE A 119 6.59 -16.60 -12.86
CA PHE A 119 7.10 -16.91 -11.53
C PHE A 119 8.09 -18.07 -11.59
N THR A 120 9.31 -17.84 -11.10
CA THR A 120 10.35 -18.87 -10.97
C THR A 120 10.55 -19.23 -9.50
N PRO A 121 10.31 -20.49 -9.09
CA PRO A 121 10.45 -20.91 -7.71
C PRO A 121 11.91 -20.98 -7.27
N ALA A 122 12.19 -20.48 -6.06
CA ALA A 122 13.49 -20.61 -5.39
C ALA A 122 13.49 -21.71 -4.32
N LYS A 123 12.30 -22.20 -3.95
CA LYS A 123 12.06 -23.27 -2.97
C LYS A 123 11.38 -24.47 -3.62
N LYS A 124 11.44 -25.61 -2.95
CA LYS A 124 10.85 -26.87 -3.41
C LYS A 124 9.73 -27.33 -2.48
N VAL A 125 8.88 -28.20 -3.00
CA VAL A 125 7.91 -28.93 -2.18
C VAL A 125 8.65 -29.68 -1.07
N GLY A 126 8.22 -29.44 0.15
CA GLY A 126 8.80 -30.00 1.35
C GLY A 126 9.77 -29.09 2.12
N ASP A 127 10.13 -27.93 1.58
CA ASP A 127 10.97 -26.98 2.31
C ASP A 127 10.19 -26.33 3.46
N GLU A 128 10.86 -26.17 4.61
CA GLU A 128 10.36 -25.34 5.70
C GLU A 128 10.56 -23.86 5.37
N VAL A 129 9.51 -23.07 5.61
CA VAL A 129 9.51 -21.62 5.36
C VAL A 129 8.83 -20.87 6.51
N ALA A 130 9.30 -19.65 6.73
CA ALA A 130 8.71 -18.70 7.67
C ALA A 130 8.53 -17.31 7.02
N ALA A 131 7.76 -16.45 7.68
CA ALA A 131 7.52 -15.08 7.27
C ALA A 131 8.81 -14.35 6.83
N GLY A 132 8.77 -13.78 5.62
CA GLY A 132 9.90 -13.08 5.00
C GLY A 132 10.85 -13.96 4.20
N ASP A 133 10.73 -15.29 4.25
CA ASP A 133 11.51 -16.18 3.38
C ASP A 133 11.04 -16.03 1.92
N THR A 134 12.01 -16.00 1.00
CA THR A 134 11.72 -15.93 -0.44
C THR A 134 11.34 -17.31 -0.97
N VAL A 135 10.14 -17.45 -1.50
CA VAL A 135 9.63 -18.69 -2.13
C VAL A 135 9.99 -18.77 -3.61
N GLY A 136 10.14 -17.62 -4.25
CA GLY A 136 10.51 -17.49 -5.66
C GLY A 136 10.55 -16.04 -6.08
N THR A 137 10.68 -15.82 -7.38
CA THR A 137 10.89 -14.50 -7.95
C THR A 137 10.10 -14.28 -9.23
N VAL A 138 9.79 -13.02 -9.51
CA VAL A 138 9.16 -12.55 -10.74
C VAL A 138 10.02 -11.41 -11.31
N GLN A 139 10.38 -11.49 -12.59
CA GLN A 139 11.05 -10.38 -13.25
C GLN A 139 10.03 -9.29 -13.60
N GLU A 140 9.91 -8.27 -12.74
CA GLU A 140 8.87 -7.24 -12.87
C GLU A 140 9.23 -6.17 -13.92
N THR A 141 10.50 -5.77 -13.95
CA THR A 141 11.04 -4.84 -14.96
C THR A 141 12.36 -5.36 -15.50
N ALA A 142 12.99 -4.67 -16.45
CA ALA A 142 14.30 -5.07 -16.98
C ALA A 142 15.41 -5.16 -15.92
N ILE A 143 15.27 -4.43 -14.79
CA ILE A 143 16.29 -4.37 -13.73
C ILE A 143 15.80 -4.85 -12.37
N VAL A 144 14.49 -4.93 -12.15
CA VAL A 144 13.91 -5.35 -10.87
C VAL A 144 13.48 -6.80 -10.92
N ASN A 145 14.19 -7.64 -10.17
CA ASN A 145 13.77 -9.00 -9.86
C ASN A 145 12.97 -9.01 -8.54
N HIS A 146 11.65 -9.08 -8.64
CA HIS A 146 10.72 -8.99 -7.53
C HIS A 146 10.69 -10.30 -6.74
N LYS A 147 10.98 -10.24 -5.43
CA LYS A 147 10.98 -11.41 -4.55
C LYS A 147 9.59 -11.66 -3.99
N ILE A 148 9.04 -12.85 -4.27
CA ILE A 148 7.81 -13.32 -3.65
C ILE A 148 8.19 -13.94 -2.31
N MET A 149 7.67 -13.36 -1.23
CA MET A 149 8.01 -13.73 0.14
C MET A 149 6.80 -14.30 0.87
N VAL A 150 7.04 -15.22 1.81
CA VAL A 150 6.02 -15.74 2.71
C VAL A 150 5.44 -14.58 3.55
N PRO A 151 4.10 -14.40 3.58
CA PRO A 151 3.45 -13.34 4.37
C PRO A 151 3.73 -13.44 5.86
N ASP A 152 3.48 -12.35 6.57
CA ASP A 152 3.67 -12.29 8.02
C ASP A 152 2.82 -13.33 8.77
N ARG A 153 3.34 -13.81 9.91
CA ARG A 153 2.70 -14.81 10.78
C ARG A 153 2.42 -16.17 10.12
N ILE A 154 3.03 -16.46 8.97
CA ILE A 154 2.99 -17.77 8.34
C ILE A 154 4.31 -18.50 8.61
N LYS A 155 4.19 -19.74 9.08
CA LYS A 155 5.30 -20.67 9.23
C LYS A 155 4.78 -22.07 8.95
N GLY A 156 5.54 -22.86 8.19
CA GLY A 156 5.11 -24.20 7.83
C GLY A 156 5.98 -24.80 6.74
N LYS A 157 5.42 -25.80 6.06
CA LYS A 157 6.10 -26.55 5.00
C LYS A 157 5.41 -26.33 3.66
N ILE A 158 6.16 -26.12 2.59
CA ILE A 158 5.57 -25.98 1.25
C ILE A 158 5.01 -27.33 0.82
N VAL A 159 3.72 -27.38 0.47
CA VAL A 159 3.07 -28.60 -0.05
C VAL A 159 2.89 -28.57 -1.56
N GLU A 160 2.77 -27.38 -2.13
CA GLU A 160 2.60 -27.18 -3.56
C GLU A 160 3.30 -25.89 -3.95
N ILE A 161 4.08 -25.93 -5.02
CA ILE A 161 4.70 -24.77 -5.65
C ILE A 161 5.01 -25.16 -7.10
N ALA A 162 4.65 -24.31 -8.05
CA ALA A 162 4.89 -24.56 -9.46
C ALA A 162 5.43 -23.31 -10.16
N GLU A 163 6.31 -23.54 -11.12
CA GLU A 163 6.77 -22.52 -12.05
C GLU A 163 5.71 -22.31 -13.13
N GLY A 164 5.52 -21.06 -13.57
CA GLY A 164 4.52 -20.75 -14.58
C GLY A 164 4.14 -19.29 -14.65
N ASP A 165 3.17 -18.99 -15.52
CA ASP A 165 2.64 -17.65 -15.72
C ASP A 165 1.35 -17.44 -14.93
N TYR A 166 1.42 -16.57 -13.93
CA TYR A 166 0.34 -16.32 -12.99
C TYR A 166 -0.06 -14.84 -12.99
N THR A 167 -1.34 -14.55 -12.83
CA THR A 167 -1.81 -13.22 -12.41
C THR A 167 -1.52 -13.02 -10.91
N VAL A 168 -1.74 -11.80 -10.42
CA VAL A 168 -1.53 -11.47 -9.01
C VAL A 168 -2.52 -12.16 -8.05
N GLU A 169 -3.62 -12.69 -8.56
CA GLU A 169 -4.66 -13.39 -7.80
C GLU A 169 -4.61 -14.91 -7.92
N GLU A 170 -3.94 -15.42 -8.95
CA GLU A 170 -3.81 -16.86 -9.13
C GLU A 170 -2.92 -17.45 -8.02
N MET A 171 -3.30 -18.65 -7.57
CA MET A 171 -2.57 -19.38 -6.53
C MET A 171 -1.24 -19.89 -7.10
N VAL A 172 -0.15 -19.61 -6.37
CA VAL A 172 1.23 -19.94 -6.79
C VAL A 172 1.84 -21.00 -5.91
N TYR A 173 1.56 -20.95 -4.60
CA TYR A 173 2.09 -21.93 -3.66
C TYR A 173 1.17 -22.12 -2.46
N LYS A 174 1.33 -23.27 -1.80
CA LYS A 174 0.60 -23.65 -0.59
C LYS A 174 1.57 -24.00 0.53
N VAL A 175 1.23 -23.57 1.74
CA VAL A 175 1.99 -23.88 2.95
C VAL A 175 1.09 -24.61 3.94
N GLU A 176 1.53 -25.78 4.37
CA GLU A 176 0.93 -26.50 5.49
C GLU A 176 1.41 -25.87 6.80
N THR A 177 0.47 -25.23 7.50
CA THR A 177 0.69 -24.60 8.81
C THR A 177 0.06 -25.45 9.91
N ASP A 178 0.34 -25.11 11.18
CA ASP A 178 -0.31 -25.69 12.35
C ASP A 178 -1.84 -25.57 12.33
N LYS A 179 -2.38 -24.58 11.60
CA LYS A 179 -3.82 -24.31 11.44
C LYS A 179 -4.41 -24.89 10.14
N GLY A 180 -3.64 -25.72 9.43
CA GLY A 180 -4.03 -26.30 8.15
C GLY A 180 -3.30 -25.69 6.95
N VAL A 181 -3.68 -26.14 5.76
CA VAL A 181 -3.08 -25.70 4.48
C VAL A 181 -3.63 -24.33 4.10
N LYS A 182 -2.72 -23.39 3.79
CA LYS A 182 -3.05 -22.06 3.28
C LYS A 182 -2.48 -21.85 1.89
N GLU A 183 -3.25 -21.16 1.07
CA GLU A 183 -2.92 -20.83 -0.32
C GLU A 183 -2.42 -19.38 -0.41
N PHE A 184 -1.44 -19.15 -1.26
CA PHE A 184 -0.82 -17.84 -1.45
C PHE A 184 -0.63 -17.52 -2.93
N THR A 185 -0.75 -16.23 -3.24
CA THR A 185 -0.62 -15.69 -4.60
C THR A 185 0.68 -14.87 -4.72
N LEU A 186 0.88 -14.19 -5.84
CA LEU A 186 1.99 -13.23 -6.02
C LEU A 186 1.79 -11.92 -5.23
N MET A 187 0.61 -11.69 -4.66
CA MET A 187 0.24 -10.46 -3.97
C MET A 187 -0.08 -10.72 -2.50
N GLN A 188 0.29 -9.78 -1.64
CA GLN A 188 -0.14 -9.73 -0.25
C GLN A 188 -0.78 -8.37 0.07
N SER A 189 -1.72 -8.35 1.01
CA SER A 189 -2.28 -7.11 1.54
C SER A 189 -1.60 -6.75 2.87
N TRP A 190 -1.28 -5.47 3.07
CA TRP A 190 -0.62 -4.99 4.28
C TRP A 190 -1.28 -3.73 4.85
N PRO A 191 -1.66 -3.69 6.14
CA PRO A 191 -2.24 -2.51 6.76
C PRO A 191 -1.22 -1.36 6.88
N VAL A 192 -1.54 -0.19 6.35
CA VAL A 192 -0.58 0.93 6.19
C VAL A 192 -0.12 1.52 7.52
N ARG A 193 -0.94 1.39 8.57
CA ARG A 193 -0.62 1.89 9.92
C ARG A 193 0.24 0.94 10.74
N VAL A 194 0.49 -0.27 10.26
CA VAL A 194 1.33 -1.25 10.94
C VAL A 194 2.68 -1.31 10.23
N GLY A 195 3.75 -0.97 10.92
CA GLY A 195 5.10 -1.11 10.38
C GLY A 195 5.40 -2.57 10.03
N ARG A 196 5.99 -2.82 8.85
CA ARG A 196 6.38 -4.18 8.45
C ARG A 196 7.44 -4.73 9.42
N PRO A 197 7.30 -5.99 9.89
CA PRO A 197 8.20 -6.55 10.88
C PRO A 197 9.61 -6.75 10.31
N TYR A 198 10.61 -6.67 11.17
CA TYR A 198 12.01 -6.93 10.85
C TYR A 198 12.69 -7.64 12.03
N LYS A 199 13.74 -8.42 11.76
CA LYS A 199 14.44 -9.22 12.80
C LYS A 199 15.20 -8.34 13.79
N ARG A 200 15.96 -7.36 13.29
CA ARG A 200 16.70 -6.38 14.09
C ARG A 200 16.91 -5.09 13.32
N LYS A 201 16.97 -3.97 14.03
CA LYS A 201 17.38 -2.68 13.48
C LYS A 201 18.90 -2.59 13.55
N LEU A 202 19.54 -2.28 12.44
CA LEU A 202 20.98 -2.03 12.37
C LEU A 202 21.24 -0.52 12.37
N SER A 203 22.42 -0.12 12.87
CA SER A 203 22.86 1.27 12.73
C SER A 203 23.26 1.54 11.28
N PRO A 204 22.80 2.66 10.69
CA PRO A 204 23.15 3.00 9.31
C PRO A 204 24.58 3.56 9.25
N ASP A 205 25.52 2.75 8.76
CA ASP A 205 26.96 3.04 8.70
C ASP A 205 27.49 3.17 7.25
N ILE A 206 26.72 2.72 6.26
CA ILE A 206 27.05 2.83 4.83
C ILE A 206 26.57 4.19 4.29
N PRO A 207 27.41 5.04 3.69
CA PRO A 207 26.96 6.28 3.08
C PRO A 207 26.08 6.04 1.84
N LEU A 208 25.00 6.82 1.72
CA LEU A 208 24.18 6.92 0.52
C LEU A 208 24.80 7.97 -0.40
N VAL A 209 25.43 7.52 -1.48
CA VAL A 209 25.97 8.42 -2.51
C VAL A 209 24.80 9.09 -3.22
N THR A 210 24.71 10.42 -3.12
CA THR A 210 23.63 11.22 -3.71
C THR A 210 24.02 11.88 -5.04
N GLY A 211 25.32 11.96 -5.33
CA GLY A 211 25.88 12.67 -6.46
C GLY A 211 25.90 14.20 -6.27
N GLN A 212 25.42 14.71 -5.13
CA GLN A 212 25.42 16.13 -4.82
C GLN A 212 26.59 16.44 -3.90
N ARG A 213 27.62 17.13 -4.43
CA ARG A 213 28.89 17.40 -3.70
C ARG A 213 28.68 17.93 -2.28
N VAL A 214 27.76 18.87 -2.10
CA VAL A 214 27.48 19.48 -0.80
C VAL A 214 26.88 18.48 0.19
N ILE A 215 26.01 17.58 -0.27
CA ILE A 215 25.40 16.55 0.58
C ILE A 215 26.45 15.49 0.89
N ASP A 216 27.10 14.94 -0.13
CA ASP A 216 28.06 13.84 0.03
C ASP A 216 29.30 14.24 0.86
N THR A 217 29.69 15.52 0.86
CA THR A 217 30.89 16.00 1.57
C THR A 217 30.60 16.61 2.93
N LEU A 218 29.59 17.48 3.03
CA LEU A 218 29.36 18.28 4.25
C LEU A 218 28.23 17.73 5.11
N PHE A 219 27.22 17.11 4.50
CA PHE A 219 26.02 16.62 5.20
C PHE A 219 25.64 15.20 4.73
N PRO A 220 26.54 14.21 4.85
CA PRO A 220 26.33 12.89 4.26
C PRO A 220 25.14 12.19 4.93
N ILE A 221 24.36 11.50 4.11
CA ILE A 221 23.23 10.69 4.55
C ILE A 221 23.66 9.23 4.47
N ALA A 222 23.45 8.44 5.52
CA ALA A 222 23.68 7.00 5.46
C ALA A 222 22.49 6.26 4.85
N LYS A 223 22.71 5.10 4.22
CA LYS A 223 21.65 4.19 3.77
C LYS A 223 20.84 3.71 4.98
N GLY A 224 19.55 4.02 5.00
CA GLY A 224 18.68 3.82 6.17
C GLY A 224 18.69 4.98 7.18
N GLY A 225 19.45 6.04 6.90
CA GLY A 225 19.41 7.31 7.63
C GLY A 225 18.18 8.15 7.27
N VAL A 226 17.97 9.22 8.05
CA VAL A 226 16.87 10.16 7.87
C VAL A 226 17.45 11.56 7.69
N ALA A 227 16.95 12.29 6.69
CA ALA A 227 17.33 13.67 6.43
C ALA A 227 16.09 14.54 6.23
N ALA A 228 16.18 15.80 6.63
CA ALA A 228 15.17 16.82 6.39
C ALA A 228 15.76 17.95 5.55
N VAL A 229 14.99 18.44 4.58
CA VAL A 229 15.36 19.59 3.74
C VAL A 229 14.36 20.72 3.99
N PRO A 230 14.46 21.42 5.13
CA PRO A 230 13.61 22.56 5.42
C PRO A 230 14.01 23.74 4.52
N GLY A 231 13.03 24.56 4.13
CA GLY A 231 13.31 25.77 3.37
C GLY A 231 12.05 26.54 2.99
N PRO A 232 12.18 27.86 2.73
CA PRO A 232 11.05 28.69 2.32
C PRO A 232 10.49 28.27 0.95
N PHE A 233 9.34 28.82 0.58
CA PHE A 233 8.80 28.65 -0.76
C PHE A 233 9.82 29.12 -1.81
N GLY A 234 9.96 28.37 -2.91
CA GLY A 234 10.92 28.69 -3.98
C GLY A 234 12.39 28.37 -3.69
N SER A 235 12.74 27.81 -2.52
CA SER A 235 14.14 27.52 -2.15
C SER A 235 14.77 26.30 -2.84
N GLY A 236 14.11 25.70 -3.83
CA GLY A 236 14.62 24.53 -4.55
C GLY A 236 14.47 23.18 -3.85
N LYS A 237 13.60 23.05 -2.82
CA LYS A 237 13.35 21.76 -2.13
C LYS A 237 13.03 20.62 -3.09
N THR A 238 12.09 20.85 -4.02
CA THR A 238 11.69 19.87 -5.04
C THR A 238 12.84 19.52 -5.98
N VAL A 239 13.69 20.49 -6.32
CA VAL A 239 14.88 20.26 -7.16
C VAL A 239 15.85 19.32 -6.46
N VAL A 240 16.11 19.54 -5.16
CA VAL A 240 16.95 18.64 -4.35
C VAL A 240 16.35 17.23 -4.32
N GLN A 241 15.04 17.10 -4.05
CA GLN A 241 14.38 15.79 -4.02
C GLN A 241 14.43 15.06 -5.37
N HIS A 242 14.26 15.78 -6.49
CA HIS A 242 14.40 15.18 -7.83
C HIS A 242 15.83 14.72 -8.11
N GLN A 243 16.84 15.45 -7.66
CA GLN A 243 18.23 15.03 -7.80
C GLN A 243 18.52 13.77 -6.99
N LEU A 244 18.00 13.69 -5.75
CA LEU A 244 18.09 12.49 -4.94
C LEU A 244 17.37 11.31 -5.61
N ALA A 245 16.17 11.50 -6.13
CA ALA A 245 15.41 10.44 -6.79
C ALA A 245 16.09 9.90 -8.05
N LYS A 246 16.86 10.73 -8.77
CA LYS A 246 17.54 10.31 -10.01
C LYS A 246 18.91 9.69 -9.79
N TRP A 247 19.67 10.20 -8.81
CA TRP A 247 21.11 9.94 -8.69
C TRP A 247 21.50 9.21 -7.41
N ALA A 248 20.61 9.09 -6.43
CA ALA A 248 20.93 8.36 -5.22
C ALA A 248 21.20 6.88 -5.54
N ALA A 249 22.26 6.32 -4.95
CA ALA A 249 22.64 4.92 -5.10
C ALA A 249 21.71 3.97 -4.30
N ALA A 250 20.44 3.92 -4.69
CA ALA A 250 19.39 3.07 -4.15
C ALA A 250 18.74 2.25 -5.27
N ASP A 251 18.30 1.03 -4.94
CA ASP A 251 17.74 0.10 -5.93
C ASP A 251 16.31 0.49 -6.38
N ILE A 252 15.53 1.03 -5.45
CA ILE A 252 14.14 1.43 -5.67
C ILE A 252 13.92 2.78 -4.97
N ILE A 253 13.28 3.72 -5.68
CA ILE A 253 12.86 5.00 -5.15
C ILE A 253 11.34 5.02 -5.06
N VAL A 254 10.83 5.32 -3.86
CA VAL A 254 9.40 5.60 -3.64
C VAL A 254 9.26 7.10 -3.45
N TYR A 255 8.62 7.77 -4.41
CA TYR A 255 8.41 9.21 -4.40
C TYR A 255 6.96 9.52 -4.02
N ILE A 256 6.76 10.30 -2.95
CA ILE A 256 5.43 10.65 -2.43
C ILE A 256 5.27 12.16 -2.49
N GLY A 257 4.47 12.64 -3.44
CA GLY A 257 4.08 14.06 -3.53
C GLY A 257 2.88 14.34 -2.63
N CYS A 258 3.07 15.07 -1.53
CA CYS A 258 1.99 15.41 -0.59
C CYS A 258 1.66 16.89 -0.67
N GLY A 259 0.53 17.25 -1.28
CA GLY A 259 0.08 18.65 -1.39
C GLY A 259 1.02 19.55 -2.21
N GLU A 260 1.85 18.95 -3.06
CA GLU A 260 2.73 19.65 -3.99
C GLU A 260 1.97 20.01 -5.29
N ARG A 261 2.64 20.71 -6.19
CA ARG A 261 2.06 21.06 -7.50
C ARG A 261 1.89 19.80 -8.35
N GLY A 262 0.68 19.60 -8.89
CA GLY A 262 0.34 18.56 -9.87
C GLY A 262 0.75 18.92 -11.30
#